data_AF-A0AAW8LFF8-F1
#
_entry.id   AF-A0AAW8LFF8-F1
#
_cell.length_a   1.000
_cell.length_b   1.000
_cell.length_c   1.000
_cell.angle_alpha   90.00
_cell.angle_beta   90.00
_cell.angle_gamma   90.00
#
_symmetry.space_group_name_H-M   'P 1'
#
loop_
_entity.id
_entity.type
_entity.pdbx_description
1 polymer ?
#
loop_
_entity_poly.entity_id
_entity_poly.type
_entity_poly.pdbx_seq_one_letter_code
_entity_poly.pdbx_strand_id
1 'polypeptide(L)' 'MKSLNKALREWLLERRGRGMALAEKLDCSRQYISEISKMETGLSLAKWEEIQWAMLEVESNEQGAAA' A
#
# COMPACT_ATOMS: atom_id res chain seq x y z
N MET A 1 19.33 -3.10 1.66
CA MET A 1 18.05 -2.96 0.93
C MET A 1 16.97 -2.61 1.94
N LYS A 2 16.14 -1.59 1.70
CA LYS A 2 14.93 -1.39 2.53
C LYS A 2 14.02 -2.60 2.33
N SER A 3 13.42 -3.15 3.38
CA SER A 3 12.45 -4.25 3.21
C SER A 3 11.20 -3.71 2.50
N LEU A 4 10.58 -4.54 1.65
CA LEU A 4 9.37 -4.18 0.91
C LEU A 4 8.24 -3.78 1.86
N ASN A 5 8.12 -4.51 2.97
CA ASN A 5 7.18 -4.22 4.05
C ASN A 5 7.41 -2.83 4.68
N LYS A 6 8.69 -2.43 4.87
CA LYS A 6 9.03 -1.10 5.36
C LYS A 6 8.65 -0.01 4.35
N ALA A 7 8.88 -0.24 3.05
CA ALA A 7 8.49 0.69 2.01
C ALA A 7 6.96 0.89 1.97
N LEU A 8 6.19 -0.21 2.06
CA LEU A 8 4.73 -0.14 2.20
C LEU A 8 4.30 0.68 3.42
N ARG A 9 4.94 0.44 4.57
CA ARG A 9 4.63 1.15 5.80
C ARG A 9 4.90 2.65 5.71
N GLU A 10 6.05 3.03 5.14
CA GLU A 10 6.40 4.45 4.92
C GLU A 10 5.31 5.13 4.07
N TRP A 11 4.93 4.52 2.95
CA TRP A 11 3.90 5.05 2.06
C TRP A 11 2.51 5.19 2.71
N LEU A 12 2.11 4.22 3.54
CA LEU A 12 0.85 4.26 4.28
C LEU A 12 0.81 5.41 5.30
N LEU A 13 1.96 5.82 5.83
CA LEU A 13 2.08 6.89 6.83
C LEU A 13 2.11 8.30 6.21
N GLU A 14 2.45 8.41 4.92
CA GLU A 14 2.50 9.70 4.21
C GLU A 14 1.14 10.40 4.14
N ARG A 15 0.05 9.64 4.00
CA ARG A 15 -1.32 10.19 3.94
C ARG A 15 -2.36 9.31 4.62
N ARG A 16 -3.25 9.97 5.36
CA ARG A 16 -4.40 9.32 5.99
C ARG A 16 -5.36 8.79 4.93
N GLY A 17 -5.85 7.56 5.11
CA GLY A 17 -6.82 6.94 4.20
C GLY A 17 -6.22 5.94 3.20
N ARG A 18 -4.91 6.03 2.92
CA ARG A 18 -4.21 5.12 1.99
C ARG A 18 -4.38 3.65 2.31
N GLY A 19 -4.38 3.28 3.59
CA GLY A 19 -4.60 1.89 3.99
C GLY A 19 -5.98 1.35 3.64
N MET A 20 -7.01 2.20 3.58
CA MET A 20 -8.35 1.79 3.13
C MET A 20 -8.39 1.74 1.60
N ALA A 21 -7.94 2.81 0.94
CA ALA A 21 -7.95 2.89 -0.52
C ALA A 21 -7.14 1.76 -1.18
N LEU A 22 -5.98 1.42 -0.62
CA LEU A 22 -5.16 0.30 -1.10
C LEU A 22 -5.87 -1.05 -0.88
N ALA A 23 -6.55 -1.20 0.25
CA ALA A 23 -7.30 -2.42 0.55
C ALA A 23 -8.47 -2.63 -0.43
N GLU A 24 -9.18 -1.55 -0.77
CA GLU A 24 -10.23 -1.55 -1.79
C GLU A 24 -9.68 -1.91 -3.19
N LYS A 25 -8.53 -1.35 -3.58
CA LYS A 25 -7.89 -1.67 -4.87
C LYS A 25 -7.42 -3.11 -5.00
N LEU A 26 -6.95 -3.69 -3.89
CA LEU A 26 -6.45 -5.07 -3.83
C LEU A 26 -7.53 -6.08 -3.43
N ASP A 27 -8.79 -5.65 -3.31
CA ASP A 27 -9.93 -6.46 -2.85
C ASP A 27 -9.61 -7.28 -1.60
N CYS A 28 -9.06 -6.60 -0.58
CA CYS A 28 -8.64 -7.23 0.66
C CYS A 28 -9.02 -6.40 1.88
N SER A 29 -8.77 -6.93 3.07
CA SER A 29 -9.09 -6.19 4.29
C SER A 29 -8.03 -5.13 4.60
N ARG A 30 -8.45 -3.98 5.14
CA ARG A 30 -7.53 -2.98 5.70
C ARG A 30 -6.62 -3.57 6.78
N GLN A 31 -7.12 -4.55 7.54
CA GLN A 31 -6.34 -5.22 8.57
C GLN A 31 -5.18 -6.00 7.96
N TYR A 32 -5.42 -6.72 6.86
CA TYR A 32 -4.36 -7.42 6.11
C TYR A 32 -3.24 -6.45 5.70
N ILE A 33 -3.58 -5.31 5.09
CA ILE A 33 -2.60 -4.27 4.73
C ILE A 33 -1.82 -3.77 5.97
N SER A 34 -2.50 -3.58 7.09
CA SER A 34 -1.86 -3.16 8.34
C SER A 34 -0.92 -4.22 8.92
N GLU A 35 -1.27 -5.50 8.79
CA GLU A 35 -0.45 -6.61 9.28
C GLU A 35 0.80 -6.78 8.42
N ILE A 36 0.65 -6.87 7.10
CA ILE A 36 1.80 -7.06 6.19
C ILE A 36 2.79 -5.88 6.27
N SER A 37 2.33 -4.65 6.47
CA SER A 37 3.21 -3.48 6.59
C SER A 37 4.05 -3.47 7.88
N LYS A 38 3.66 -4.23 8.92
CA LYS A 38 4.39 -4.32 10.19
C LYS A 38 5.37 -5.49 10.23
N MET A 39 5.22 -6.46 9.33
CA MET A 39 6.14 -7.60 9.24
C MET A 39 7.53 -7.14 8.79
N GLU A 40 8.58 -7.77 9.31
CA GLU A 40 9.96 -7.47 8.93
C GLU A 40 10.25 -7.93 7.49
N THR A 41 9.76 -9.11 7.16
CA THR A 41 9.79 -9.77 5.84
C THR A 41 8.46 -10.51 5.63
N GLY A 42 8.13 -10.86 4.39
CA GLY A 42 6.93 -11.66 4.09
C GLY A 42 6.22 -11.29 2.79
N LEU A 43 6.58 -10.14 2.19
CA LEU A 43 6.15 -9.82 0.83
C LEU A 43 7.07 -10.51 -0.18
N SER A 44 6.48 -11.33 -1.05
CA SER A 44 7.15 -11.79 -2.26
C SER A 44 7.27 -10.64 -3.25
N LEU A 45 8.25 -10.73 -4.17
CA LEU A 45 8.40 -9.76 -5.26
C LEU A 45 7.13 -9.62 -6.10
N ALA A 46 6.50 -10.74 -6.47
CA ALA A 46 5.26 -10.71 -7.25
C ALA A 46 4.12 -9.98 -6.52
N LYS A 47 3.95 -10.22 -5.21
CA LYS A 47 2.92 -9.51 -4.43
C LYS A 47 3.26 -8.03 -4.25
N TRP A 48 4.56 -7.70 -4.17
CA TRP A 48 5.00 -6.32 -4.10
C TRP A 48 4.72 -5.56 -5.40
N GLU A 49 4.96 -6.16 -6.57
CA GLU A 49 4.63 -5.55 -7.87
C GLU A 49 3.13 -5.25 -7.97
N GLU A 50 2.26 -6.18 -7.57
CA GLU A 50 0.81 -5.98 -7.49
C GLU A 50 0.44 -4.80 -6.56
N ILE A 51 1.05 -4.75 -5.37
CA ILE A 51 0.84 -3.64 -4.42
C ILE A 51 1.31 -2.31 -5.00
N GLN A 52 2.46 -2.27 -5.68
CA GLN A 52 2.99 -1.05 -6.28
C GLN A 52 2.05 -0.50 -7.36
N TRP A 53 1.50 -1.36 -8.22
CA TRP A 53 0.51 -0.92 -9.20
C TRP A 53 -0.73 -0.31 -8.53
N ALA A 54 -1.26 -0.95 -7.49
CA ALA A 54 -2.40 -0.41 -6.75
C ALA A 54 -2.07 0.91 -6.02
N MET A 55 -0.85 1.08 -5.49
CA MET A 55 -0.39 2.34 -4.89
C MET A 55 -0.41 3.48 -5.90
N LEU A 56 0.07 3.25 -7.12
CA LEU A 56 0.07 4.27 -8.19
C LEU A 56 -1.35 4.72 -8.55
N GLU A 57 -2.31 3.79 -8.60
CA GLU A 57 -3.71 4.16 -8.84
C GLU A 57 -4.30 4.98 -7.69
N VAL A 58 -3.99 4.63 -6.45
CA VAL A 58 -4.41 5.42 -5.27
C VAL A 58 -3.84 6.83 -5.36
N GLU A 59 -2.55 6.97 -5.65
CA GLU A 59 -1.89 8.28 -5.79
C GLU A 59 -2.46 9.11 -6.94
N SER A 60 -2.79 8.48 -8.07
CA SER A 60 -3.44 9.16 -9.20
C SER A 60 -4.82 9.70 -8.82
N ASN A 61 -5.62 8.89 -8.10
CA ASN A 61 -6.92 9.33 -7.58
C ASN A 61 -6.78 10.46 -6.55
N GLU A 62 -5.76 10.41 -5.69
CA GLU A 62 -5.47 11.48 -4.72
C GLU A 62 -5.12 12.81 -5.42
N GLN A 63 -4.44 12.77 -6.58
CA GLN A 63 -4.10 13.96 -7.36
C GLN A 63 -5.32 14.49 -8.14
N GLY A 64 -6.15 13.60 -8.69
CA GLY A 64 -7.36 13.98 -9.41
C GLY A 64 -8.45 14.58 -8.51
N ALA A 65 -8.55 14.15 -7.25
CA ALA A 65 -9.51 14.70 -6.28
C ALA A 65 -9.17 16.11 -5.77
N ALA A 66 -8.00 16.64 -6.15
CA ALA A 66 -7.55 17.98 -5.78
C ALA A 66 -7.82 19.05 -6.86
N ALA A 67 -8.49 18.69 -7.96
CA ALA A 67 -8.91 19.59 -9.05
C ALA A 67 -10.38 19.97 -8.93
#